data_AF-A0A953PEH6-F1
#
_entry.id   AF-A0A953PEH6-F1
#
_cell.length_a   1.000
_cell.length_b   1.000
_cell.length_c   1.000
_cell.angle_alpha   90.00
_cell.angle_beta   90.00
_cell.angle_gamma   90.00
#
_symmetry.space_group_name_H-M   'P 1'
#
loop_
_entity.id
_entity.type
_entity.pdbx_description
1 polymer ?
#
loop_
_entity_poly.entity_id
_entity_poly.type
_entity_poly.pdbx_seq_one_letter_code
_entity_poly.pdbx_strand_id
1 'polypeptide(L)'
;MDFEVLQDISVNGTLVIPKGGFAFGTVTEAQPKRRMARGGKLEINIDYVKLLSSDKAALRAVKGGSGGGHVGAMTGAIVATGIVFFPAAPFFLFMHGKDITIPKGAEFTAYVNGDVKLDIAKFQQTAPTTSPQTNGMASGTGQSVSPTSAKVSLESNPAGADIEVDGSFVGSTPSDVQLVEGEHTITVKKAGFKDWERRLKVSAGNNVHLSADLEKVATP
;
A
#
# COMPACT_ATOMS: atom_id res chain seq x y z
N MET A 1 0.86 -1.09 6.30
CA MET A 1 -0.43 -0.44 5.96
C MET A 1 -0.31 0.03 4.52
N ASP A 2 -1.35 -0.22 3.73
CA ASP A 2 -1.50 0.21 2.35
C ASP A 2 -2.33 1.49 2.27
N PHE A 3 -1.92 2.39 1.38
CA PHE A 3 -2.56 3.67 1.11
C PHE A 3 -2.71 3.82 -0.39
N GLU A 4 -3.83 4.43 -0.81
CA GLU A 4 -4.09 4.75 -2.20
C GLU A 4 -3.77 6.22 -2.48
N VAL A 5 -3.12 6.48 -3.60
CA VAL A 5 -2.83 7.83 -4.07
C VAL A 5 -4.09 8.43 -4.70
N LEU A 6 -4.60 9.53 -4.15
CA LEU A 6 -5.88 10.11 -4.58
C LEU A 6 -5.81 10.91 -5.88
N GLN A 7 -4.62 11.35 -6.29
CA GLN A 7 -4.40 12.27 -7.40
C GLN A 7 -3.15 11.91 -8.20
N ASP A 8 -3.18 12.16 -9.50
CA ASP A 8 -2.03 12.02 -10.37
C ASP A 8 -0.94 13.03 -9.98
N ILE A 9 0.30 12.54 -9.82
CA ILE A 9 1.46 13.37 -9.48
C ILE A 9 2.42 13.33 -10.66
N SER A 10 2.59 14.49 -11.30
CA SER A 10 3.48 14.67 -12.43
C SER A 10 4.65 15.58 -12.07
N VAL A 11 5.85 15.26 -12.57
CA VAL A 11 7.06 16.08 -12.43
C VAL A 11 7.50 16.48 -13.83
N ASN A 12 7.66 17.79 -14.08
CA ASN A 12 8.05 18.32 -15.39
C ASN A 12 7.16 17.82 -16.55
N GLY A 13 5.85 17.70 -16.31
CA GLY A 13 4.88 17.20 -17.29
C GLY A 13 4.89 15.69 -17.53
N THR A 14 5.73 14.93 -16.82
CA THR A 14 5.76 13.46 -16.88
C THR A 14 5.01 12.89 -15.68
N LEU A 15 4.04 11.99 -15.91
CA LEU A 15 3.32 11.30 -14.84
C LEU A 15 4.25 10.31 -14.13
N VAL A 16 4.47 10.51 -12.83
CA VAL A 16 5.41 9.70 -12.04
C VAL A 16 4.67 8.76 -11.08
N ILE A 17 3.55 9.23 -10.52
CA ILE A 17 2.69 8.45 -9.63
C ILE A 17 1.25 8.61 -10.13
N PRO A 18 0.60 7.53 -10.58
CA PRO A 18 -0.81 7.59 -10.96
C PRO A 18 -1.71 7.61 -9.73
N LYS A 19 -2.88 8.23 -9.88
CA LYS A 19 -4.04 8.02 -9.00
C LYS A 19 -4.35 6.53 -8.95
N GLY A 20 -4.66 6.03 -7.75
CA GLY A 20 -4.81 4.59 -7.49
C GLY A 20 -3.48 3.88 -7.23
N GLY A 21 -2.33 4.58 -7.32
CA GLY A 21 -1.03 4.04 -6.96
C GLY A 21 -0.95 3.66 -5.47
N PHE A 22 -0.07 2.73 -5.14
CA PHE A 22 0.09 2.22 -3.78
C PHE A 22 1.23 2.93 -3.03
N ALA A 23 0.91 3.45 -1.85
CA ALA A 23 1.87 3.90 -0.85
C ALA A 23 1.83 3.00 0.39
N PHE A 24 2.96 2.88 1.06
CA PHE A 24 3.15 1.98 2.19
C PHE A 24 3.55 2.79 3.42
N GLY A 25 2.98 2.41 4.56
CA GLY A 25 3.32 3.01 5.84
C GLY A 25 3.37 1.99 6.98
N THR A 26 4.08 2.38 8.02
CA THR A 26 4.32 1.62 9.24
C THR A 26 3.60 2.27 10.41
N VAL A 27 2.95 1.44 11.24
CA VAL A 27 2.42 1.89 12.52
C VAL A 27 3.58 1.97 13.50
N THR A 28 4.00 3.18 13.86
CA THR A 28 5.13 3.41 14.77
C THR A 28 4.71 3.31 16.22
N GLU A 29 3.45 3.59 16.54
CA GLU A 29 2.90 3.42 17.88
C GLU A 29 1.42 3.07 17.84
N ALA A 30 1.02 2.08 18.64
CA ALA A 30 -0.38 1.75 18.86
C ALA A 30 -0.60 1.38 20.33
N GLN A 31 -1.37 2.19 21.04
CA GLN A 31 -1.73 2.00 22.43
C GLN A 31 -3.25 2.15 22.59
N PRO A 32 -3.94 1.16 23.16
CA PRO A 32 -5.37 1.27 23.45
C PRO A 32 -5.63 2.29 24.56
N LYS A 33 -6.89 2.71 24.74
CA LYS A 33 -7.29 3.47 25.92
C LYS A 33 -6.93 2.74 27.20
N ARG A 34 -6.58 3.51 28.22
CA ARG A 34 -6.22 3.01 29.54
C ARG A 34 -7.17 3.54 30.61
N ARG A 35 -7.22 2.83 31.73
CA ARG A 35 -7.91 3.28 32.96
C ARG A 35 -7.26 4.57 33.48
N MET A 36 -7.94 5.28 34.37
CA MET A 36 -7.48 6.54 34.96
C MET A 36 -7.38 7.67 33.94
N ALA A 37 -8.42 7.80 33.11
CA ALA A 37 -8.61 8.90 32.15
C ALA A 37 -7.48 9.09 31.10
N ARG A 38 -6.67 8.05 30.85
CA ARG A 38 -5.59 8.07 29.85
C ARG A 38 -6.09 7.55 28.50
N GLY A 39 -6.15 8.42 27.51
CA GLY A 39 -6.53 8.04 26.14
C GLY A 39 -5.54 7.11 25.46
N GLY A 40 -5.98 6.48 24.37
CA GLY A 40 -5.10 5.71 23.49
C GLY A 40 -4.17 6.61 22.68
N LYS A 41 -3.19 6.01 22.01
CA LYS A 41 -2.27 6.70 21.09
C LYS A 41 -2.10 5.86 19.83
N LEU A 42 -2.09 6.52 18.68
CA LEU A 42 -1.84 5.89 17.39
C LEU A 42 -0.97 6.82 16.57
N GLU A 43 0.14 6.30 16.05
CA GLU A 43 1.08 7.03 15.22
C GLU A 43 1.46 6.17 14.02
N ILE A 44 1.38 6.77 12.83
CA ILE A 44 1.63 6.11 11.56
C ILE A 44 2.64 6.96 10.79
N ASN A 45 3.66 6.29 10.26
CA ASN A 45 4.61 6.86 9.32
C ASN A 45 4.29 6.35 7.90
N ILE A 46 4.35 7.23 6.91
CA ILE A 46 4.25 6.85 5.50
C ILE A 46 5.67 6.78 4.95
N ASP A 47 6.10 5.56 4.63
CA ASP A 47 7.51 5.23 4.38
C ASP A 47 7.89 5.48 2.92
N TYR A 48 7.10 4.98 1.96
CA TYR A 48 7.38 5.13 0.54
C TYR A 48 6.14 4.95 -0.34
N VAL A 49 6.22 5.46 -1.56
CA VAL A 49 5.26 5.22 -2.64
C VAL A 49 5.92 4.48 -3.79
N LYS A 50 5.18 3.56 -4.40
CA LYS A 50 5.62 2.85 -5.61
C LYS A 50 5.34 3.73 -6.83
N LEU A 51 6.39 4.02 -7.58
CA LEU A 51 6.31 4.81 -8.81
C LEU A 51 5.80 3.96 -9.98
N LEU A 52 5.41 4.63 -11.07
CA LEU A 52 5.00 3.94 -12.29
C LEU A 52 6.11 3.05 -12.87
N SER A 53 7.37 3.46 -12.74
CA SER A 53 8.56 2.68 -13.12
C SER A 53 8.81 1.44 -12.24
N SER A 54 7.96 1.20 -11.22
CA SER A 54 8.16 0.23 -10.13
C SER A 54 9.28 0.57 -9.14
N ASP A 55 10.01 1.67 -9.35
CA ASP A 55 10.95 2.21 -8.36
C ASP A 55 10.20 2.74 -7.12
N LYS A 56 10.92 2.91 -6.01
CA LYS A 56 10.36 3.41 -4.74
C LYS A 56 10.79 4.85 -4.51
N ALA A 57 9.84 5.74 -4.24
CA ALA A 57 10.12 7.07 -3.74
C ALA A 57 9.85 7.12 -2.24
N ALA A 58 10.89 7.44 -1.45
CA ALA A 58 10.76 7.59 -0.02
C ALA A 58 9.83 8.78 0.30
N LEU A 59 8.88 8.55 1.19
CA LEU A 59 7.99 9.58 1.69
C LEU A 59 8.37 9.93 3.13
N ARG A 60 7.99 11.15 3.53
CA ARG A 60 8.02 11.61 4.91
C ARG A 60 6.66 12.18 5.22
N ALA A 61 5.91 11.43 6.01
CA ALA A 61 4.70 11.92 6.63
C ALA A 61 4.47 11.15 7.92
N VAL A 62 4.29 11.86 9.02
CA VAL A 62 3.85 11.26 10.28
C VAL A 62 2.46 11.79 10.55
N LYS A 63 1.49 10.88 10.65
CA LYS A 63 0.13 11.23 11.06
C LYS A 63 -0.26 10.32 12.21
N GLY A 64 -0.59 10.96 13.32
CA GLY A 64 -0.98 10.31 14.54
C GLY A 64 -1.95 11.17 15.33
N GLY A 65 -2.53 10.57 16.37
CA GLY A 65 -3.45 11.22 17.27
C GLY A 65 -3.44 10.56 18.63
N SER A 66 -3.91 11.30 19.63
CA SER A 66 -4.18 10.77 20.95
C SER A 66 -5.68 10.83 21.23
N GLY A 67 -6.21 9.75 21.79
CA GLY A 67 -7.58 9.70 22.26
C GLY A 67 -7.77 10.68 23.41
N GLY A 68 -8.97 11.25 23.53
CA GLY A 68 -9.28 12.21 24.59
C GLY A 68 -8.98 11.64 25.99
N GLY A 69 -8.21 12.40 26.77
CA GLY A 69 -7.97 12.16 28.19
C GLY A 69 -8.63 13.23 29.05
N HIS A 70 -8.94 12.90 30.31
CA HIS A 70 -9.53 13.85 31.27
C HIS A 70 -8.55 14.25 32.39
N VAL A 71 -7.29 13.80 32.30
CA VAL A 71 -6.24 14.06 33.31
C VAL A 71 -5.87 15.56 33.35
N GLY A 72 -5.61 16.18 32.19
CA GLY A 72 -5.17 17.58 32.14
C GLY A 72 -6.22 18.61 32.59
N ALA A 73 -7.49 18.35 32.28
CA ALA A 73 -8.61 19.22 32.70
C ALA A 73 -8.85 19.13 34.22
N MET A 74 -8.73 17.93 34.81
CA MET A 74 -8.91 17.72 36.24
C MET A 74 -7.75 18.27 37.07
N THR A 75 -6.49 18.09 36.66
CA THR A 75 -5.35 18.68 37.37
C THR A 75 -5.40 20.22 37.36
N GLY A 76 -5.75 20.82 36.22
CA GLY A 76 -5.96 22.28 36.13
C GLY A 76 -7.08 22.77 37.05
N ALA A 77 -8.20 22.05 37.11
CA ALA A 77 -9.32 22.38 37.98
C ALA A 77 -8.99 22.20 39.48
N ILE A 78 -8.27 21.14 39.87
CA ILE A 78 -7.88 20.90 41.28
C ILE A 78 -6.93 21.99 41.78
N VAL A 79 -5.93 22.38 40.97
CA VAL A 79 -5.02 23.48 41.31
C VAL A 79 -5.77 24.81 41.38
N ALA A 80 -6.70 25.08 40.46
CA ALA A 80 -7.46 26.33 40.43
C ALA A 80 -8.52 26.44 41.53
N THR A 81 -9.07 25.33 42.01
CA THR A 81 -10.17 25.32 43.00
C THR A 81 -9.71 25.09 44.44
N GLY A 82 -8.47 24.63 44.66
CA GLY A 82 -7.93 24.39 46.01
C GLY A 82 -8.59 23.23 46.77
N ILE A 83 -9.45 22.45 46.10
CA ILE A 83 -10.19 21.34 46.71
C ILE A 83 -9.38 20.06 46.56
N VAL A 84 -8.42 19.83 47.46
CA VAL A 84 -7.61 18.59 47.47
C VAL A 84 -8.34 17.46 48.23
N PHE A 85 -9.48 17.74 48.89
CA PHE A 85 -10.08 16.81 49.85
C PHE A 85 -11.62 16.91 49.95
N PHE A 86 -12.35 16.56 48.88
CA PHE A 86 -13.82 16.39 48.90
C PHE A 86 -14.17 14.98 48.37
N PRO A 87 -15.29 14.34 48.80
CA PRO A 87 -15.59 12.92 48.55
C PRO A 87 -15.74 12.48 47.08
N ALA A 88 -15.60 13.39 46.10
CA ALA A 88 -15.56 13.06 44.67
C ALA A 88 -14.20 12.47 44.20
N ALA A 89 -13.21 12.39 45.09
CA ALA A 89 -11.84 12.03 44.75
C ALA A 89 -11.59 10.63 44.13
N PRO A 90 -12.42 9.57 44.23
CA PRO A 90 -12.12 8.33 43.54
C PRO A 90 -12.75 8.21 42.14
N PHE A 91 -13.55 9.16 41.66
CA PHE A 91 -14.25 8.99 40.37
C PHE A 91 -13.30 8.82 39.18
N PHE A 92 -12.12 9.45 39.21
CA PHE A 92 -11.11 9.26 38.16
C PHE A 92 -10.62 7.81 38.04
N LEU A 93 -10.71 6.99 39.10
CA LEU A 93 -10.38 5.56 39.05
C LEU A 93 -11.39 4.75 38.22
N PHE A 94 -12.59 5.29 37.98
CA PHE A 94 -13.62 4.68 37.13
C PHE A 94 -13.70 5.34 35.74
N MET A 95 -13.00 6.45 35.53
CA MET A 95 -12.93 7.12 34.24
C MET A 95 -11.98 6.40 33.29
N HIS A 96 -12.46 6.17 32.07
CA HIS A 96 -11.71 5.55 30.99
C HIS A 96 -11.30 6.62 29.98
N GLY A 97 -10.08 6.52 29.44
CA GLY A 97 -9.73 7.32 28.27
C GLY A 97 -10.55 6.92 27.04
N LYS A 98 -10.48 7.73 25.98
CA LYS A 98 -11.07 7.37 24.69
C LYS A 98 -10.02 6.69 23.81
N ASP A 99 -10.47 5.76 22.97
CA ASP A 99 -9.64 5.23 21.90
C ASP A 99 -9.47 6.29 20.80
N ILE A 100 -8.44 6.11 19.98
CA ILE A 100 -8.20 6.90 18.79
C ILE A 100 -8.46 6.00 17.58
N THR A 101 -9.28 6.47 16.65
CA THR A 101 -9.60 5.76 15.41
C THR A 101 -9.32 6.70 14.26
N ILE A 102 -8.52 6.23 13.31
CA ILE A 102 -8.34 6.91 12.03
C ILE A 102 -9.32 6.26 11.05
N PRO A 103 -10.33 6.97 10.56
CA PRO A 103 -11.35 6.39 9.69
C PRO A 103 -10.75 6.00 8.32
N LYS A 104 -11.31 4.96 7.70
CA LYS A 104 -11.03 4.63 6.30
C LYS A 104 -11.40 5.82 5.42
N GLY A 105 -10.52 6.18 4.49
CA GLY A 105 -10.68 7.37 3.66
C GLY A 105 -10.16 8.67 4.28
N ALA A 106 -9.55 8.62 5.47
CA ALA A 106 -8.77 9.74 5.98
C ALA A 106 -7.65 10.10 4.99
N GLU A 107 -7.57 11.36 4.61
CA GLU A 107 -6.55 11.83 3.68
C GLU A 107 -5.24 12.14 4.42
N PHE A 108 -4.13 11.83 3.77
CA PHE A 108 -2.78 12.04 4.31
C PHE A 108 -1.96 12.82 3.31
N THR A 109 -1.48 13.99 3.72
CA THR A 109 -0.51 14.75 2.95
C THR A 109 0.88 14.21 3.26
N ALA A 110 1.58 13.72 2.24
CA ALA A 110 2.94 13.21 2.36
C ALA A 110 3.88 13.95 1.42
N TYR A 111 5.11 14.16 1.86
CA TYR A 111 6.15 14.82 1.07
C TYR A 111 7.24 13.81 0.71
N VAL A 112 7.91 14.02 -0.42
CA VAL A 112 9.07 13.21 -0.80
C VAL A 112 10.22 13.51 0.15
N ASN A 113 10.87 12.46 0.65
CA ASN A 113 11.98 12.57 1.58
C ASN A 113 13.30 12.76 0.82
N GLY A 114 13.69 14.03 0.62
CA GLY A 114 14.96 14.39 -0.01
C GLY A 114 14.96 14.23 -1.53
N ASP A 115 16.16 14.15 -2.11
CA ASP A 115 16.36 14.11 -3.55
C ASP A 115 16.14 12.70 -4.10
N VAL A 116 15.03 12.50 -4.80
CA VAL A 116 14.76 11.26 -5.55
C VAL A 116 15.24 11.44 -6.98
N LYS A 117 16.23 10.64 -7.40
CA LYS A 117 16.68 10.59 -8.79
C LYS A 117 15.62 9.92 -9.65
N LEU A 118 14.86 10.73 -10.35
CA LEU A 118 13.86 10.26 -11.31
C LEU A 118 14.50 10.14 -12.69
N ASP A 119 14.59 8.91 -13.18
CA ASP A 119 14.98 8.66 -14.56
C ASP A 119 13.76 8.79 -15.47
N ILE A 120 13.53 10.00 -15.97
CA ILE A 120 12.36 10.39 -16.77
C ILE A 120 12.16 9.46 -17.98
N ALA A 121 13.23 8.89 -18.53
CA ALA A 121 13.16 7.93 -19.64
C ALA A 121 12.37 6.66 -19.28
N LYS A 122 12.44 6.22 -18.02
CA LYS A 122 11.68 5.06 -17.50
C LYS A 122 10.19 5.36 -17.32
N PHE A 123 9.82 6.63 -17.27
CA PHE A 123 8.44 7.09 -17.16
C PHE A 123 7.83 7.48 -18.51
N GLN A 124 8.65 7.68 -19.55
CA GLN A 124 8.21 7.94 -20.92
C GLN A 124 7.82 6.66 -21.68
N GLN A 125 8.15 5.47 -21.17
CA GLN A 125 7.84 4.19 -21.83
C GLN A 125 6.37 3.73 -21.74
N THR A 126 5.45 4.60 -21.32
CA THR A 126 4.00 4.34 -21.40
C THR A 126 3.21 5.34 -22.25
N ALA A 127 3.87 6.25 -22.97
CA ALA A 127 3.27 6.86 -24.16
C ALA A 127 3.95 6.25 -25.41
N PRO A 128 3.22 5.57 -26.31
CA PRO A 128 3.79 5.26 -27.61
C PRO A 128 4.10 6.59 -28.30
N THR A 129 5.38 6.85 -28.56
CA THR A 129 5.80 7.96 -29.40
C THR A 129 5.29 7.73 -30.82
N THR A 130 4.13 8.30 -31.13
CA THR A 130 3.82 8.75 -32.50
C THR A 130 4.61 10.04 -32.75
N SER A 131 5.85 9.89 -33.19
CA SER A 131 6.46 10.90 -34.07
C SER A 131 5.92 10.65 -35.48
N PRO A 132 5.32 11.64 -36.18
CA PRO A 132 5.10 11.52 -37.61
C PRO A 132 6.46 11.66 -38.32
N GLN A 133 7.16 10.54 -38.52
CA GLN A 133 8.16 10.48 -39.60
C GLN A 133 7.42 10.26 -40.90
N THR A 134 7.43 11.30 -41.72
CA THR A 134 7.04 11.28 -43.12
C THR A 134 7.85 10.22 -43.87
N ASN A 135 7.12 9.39 -44.61
CA ASN A 135 7.65 8.40 -45.54
C ASN A 135 8.65 9.04 -46.53
N GLY A 136 9.87 8.52 -46.52
CA GLY A 136 10.68 8.26 -47.70
C GLY A 136 11.03 6.77 -47.71
N MET A 137 10.21 5.99 -48.43
CA MET A 137 10.33 4.57 -48.83
C MET A 137 11.51 3.73 -48.29
N ALA A 138 11.19 2.70 -47.50
CA ALA A 138 11.58 1.31 -47.76
C ALA A 138 10.79 0.32 -46.88
N SER A 139 9.89 -0.43 -47.53
CA SER A 139 9.43 -1.79 -47.26
C SER A 139 9.49 -2.39 -45.84
N GLY A 140 8.32 -2.72 -45.29
CA GLY A 140 8.17 -3.73 -44.22
C GLY A 140 6.94 -3.51 -43.36
N THR A 141 5.91 -4.33 -43.55
CA THR A 141 4.71 -4.43 -42.70
C THR A 141 5.08 -4.61 -41.22
N GLY A 142 4.76 -3.63 -40.38
CA GLY A 142 4.93 -3.67 -38.92
C GLY A 142 3.73 -3.05 -38.22
N GLN A 143 2.77 -3.91 -37.94
CA GLN A 143 1.53 -3.68 -37.17
C GLN A 143 1.80 -2.97 -35.83
N SER A 144 1.05 -1.90 -35.55
CA SER A 144 0.85 -1.40 -34.19
C SER A 144 0.32 -2.54 -33.32
N VAL A 145 1.13 -3.04 -32.39
CA VAL A 145 0.66 -3.90 -31.31
C VAL A 145 0.46 -3.02 -30.07
N SER A 146 -0.82 -2.78 -29.76
CA SER A 146 -1.32 -2.36 -28.44
C SER A 146 -0.55 -3.11 -27.34
N PRO A 147 -0.24 -2.53 -26.16
CA PRO A 147 0.34 -3.31 -25.08
C PRO A 147 -0.73 -4.29 -24.58
N THR A 148 -0.80 -5.45 -25.21
CA THR A 148 -1.64 -6.58 -24.86
C THR A 148 -1.05 -7.32 -23.67
N SER A 149 -0.56 -6.60 -22.66
CA SER A 149 -0.06 -7.19 -21.43
C SER A 149 -0.55 -6.42 -20.21
N ALA A 150 -0.65 -7.11 -19.08
CA ALA A 150 -1.15 -6.58 -17.83
C ALA A 150 -0.26 -7.06 -16.67
N LYS A 151 -0.14 -6.21 -15.64
CA LYS A 151 0.71 -6.48 -14.48
C LYS A 151 -0.10 -7.22 -13.42
N VAL A 152 0.32 -8.44 -13.10
CA VAL A 152 -0.30 -9.28 -12.08
C VAL A 152 0.60 -9.32 -10.85
N SER A 153 0.10 -8.82 -9.73
CA SER A 153 0.81 -8.83 -8.44
C SER A 153 0.38 -10.06 -7.65
N LEU A 154 1.30 -10.97 -7.36
CA LEU A 154 1.03 -12.21 -6.65
C LEU A 154 1.63 -12.18 -5.25
N GLU A 155 0.79 -12.50 -4.27
CA GLU A 155 1.15 -12.68 -2.87
C GLU A 155 0.63 -14.04 -2.37
N SER A 156 1.28 -14.62 -1.37
CA SER A 156 0.78 -15.84 -0.74
C SER A 156 0.93 -15.81 0.77
N ASN A 157 0.03 -16.54 1.42
CA ASN A 157 0.10 -16.82 2.85
C ASN A 157 0.17 -18.35 3.07
N PRO A 158 1.33 -18.89 3.52
CA PRO A 158 2.56 -18.19 3.89
C PRO A 158 3.38 -17.71 2.67
N ALA A 159 4.16 -16.65 2.87
CA ALA A 159 5.05 -16.07 1.86
C ALA A 159 6.21 -17.02 1.48
N GLY A 160 6.87 -16.77 0.35
CA GLY A 160 7.93 -17.62 -0.18
C GLY A 160 7.40 -18.91 -0.82
N ALA A 161 6.25 -18.83 -1.47
CA ALA A 161 5.73 -19.89 -2.33
C ALA A 161 6.23 -19.70 -3.76
N ASP A 162 6.48 -20.78 -4.47
CA ASP A 162 6.87 -20.78 -5.87
C ASP A 162 5.67 -20.47 -6.75
N ILE A 163 5.88 -19.59 -7.74
CA ILE A 163 4.87 -19.12 -8.69
C ILE A 163 5.18 -19.73 -10.05
N GLU A 164 4.19 -20.40 -10.61
CA GLU A 164 4.16 -20.88 -11.98
C GLU A 164 3.02 -20.19 -12.74
N VAL A 165 3.30 -19.73 -13.95
CA VAL A 165 2.31 -19.17 -14.88
C VAL A 165 2.32 -20.03 -16.14
N ASP A 166 1.18 -20.63 -16.48
CA ASP A 166 1.02 -21.57 -17.59
C ASP A 166 2.00 -22.75 -17.54
N GLY A 167 2.38 -23.16 -16.33
CA GLY A 167 3.37 -24.21 -16.08
C GLY A 167 4.83 -23.75 -16.18
N SER A 168 5.09 -22.46 -16.39
CA SER A 168 6.44 -21.87 -16.37
C SER A 168 6.74 -21.20 -15.03
N PHE A 169 7.82 -21.58 -14.37
CA PHE A 169 8.25 -20.95 -13.12
C PHE A 169 8.75 -19.52 -13.35
N VAL A 170 8.11 -18.56 -12.68
CA VAL A 170 8.39 -17.12 -12.86
C VAL A 170 9.02 -16.46 -11.62
N GLY A 171 9.05 -17.16 -10.48
CA GLY A 171 9.69 -16.68 -9.24
C GLY A 171 8.96 -17.14 -7.98
N SER A 172 9.20 -16.48 -6.85
CA SER A 172 8.54 -16.80 -5.57
C SER A 172 7.79 -15.59 -5.00
N THR A 173 6.70 -15.82 -4.26
CA THR A 173 5.85 -14.77 -3.68
C THR A 173 6.55 -14.02 -2.53
N PRO A 174 6.33 -12.70 -2.38
CA PRO A 174 5.53 -11.83 -3.25
C PRO A 174 6.31 -11.36 -4.50
N SER A 175 5.67 -11.39 -5.67
CA SER A 175 6.29 -10.97 -6.94
C SER A 175 5.28 -10.37 -7.92
N ASP A 176 5.74 -9.45 -8.77
CA ASP A 176 4.93 -8.87 -9.85
C ASP A 176 5.32 -9.51 -11.19
N VAL A 177 4.35 -10.05 -11.93
CA VAL A 177 4.55 -10.72 -13.21
C VAL A 177 3.78 -9.99 -14.31
N GLN A 178 4.41 -9.76 -15.46
CA GLN A 178 3.75 -9.17 -16.63
C GLN A 178 3.18 -10.32 -17.48
N LEU A 179 1.86 -10.42 -17.58
CA LEU A 179 1.19 -11.46 -18.39
C LEU A 179 0.58 -10.83 -19.63
N VAL A 180 0.55 -11.57 -20.73
CA VAL A 180 -0.11 -11.13 -21.96
C VAL A 180 -1.64 -11.14 -21.74
N GLU A 181 -2.41 -10.48 -22.59
CA GLU A 181 -3.86 -10.59 -22.58
C GLU A 181 -4.24 -12.00 -23.04
N GLY A 182 -5.13 -12.64 -22.29
CA GLY A 182 -5.43 -14.05 -22.51
C GLY A 182 -5.85 -14.75 -21.23
N GLU A 183 -6.18 -16.02 -21.37
CA GLU A 183 -6.39 -16.88 -20.21
C GLU A 183 -5.07 -17.47 -19.78
N HIS A 184 -4.73 -17.21 -18.52
CA HIS A 184 -3.52 -17.71 -17.89
C HIS A 184 -3.88 -18.54 -16.66
N THR A 185 -3.17 -19.64 -16.47
CA THR A 185 -3.30 -20.49 -15.29
C THR A 185 -2.16 -20.19 -14.35
N ILE A 186 -2.49 -19.66 -13.18
CA ILE A 186 -1.52 -19.30 -12.15
C ILE A 186 -1.53 -20.41 -11.11
N THR A 187 -0.37 -21.02 -10.87
CA THR A 187 -0.18 -22.07 -9.88
C THR A 187 0.84 -21.61 -8.85
N VAL A 188 0.46 -21.64 -7.57
CA VAL A 188 1.30 -21.27 -6.44
C VAL A 188 1.55 -22.53 -5.61
N LYS A 189 2.82 -22.93 -5.51
CA LYS A 189 3.24 -24.16 -4.84
C LYS A 189 4.16 -23.84 -3.69
N LYS A 190 4.09 -24.63 -2.62
CA LYS A 190 5.03 -24.50 -1.51
C LYS A 190 5.24 -25.85 -0.85
N ALA A 191 6.48 -26.17 -0.52
CA ALA A 191 6.81 -27.43 0.13
C ALA A 191 5.99 -27.63 1.42
N GLY A 192 5.22 -28.72 1.48
CA GLY A 192 4.33 -29.05 2.60
C GLY A 192 2.94 -28.41 2.56
N PHE A 193 2.59 -27.72 1.46
CA PHE A 193 1.28 -27.08 1.25
C PHE A 193 0.62 -27.62 -0.02
N LYS A 194 -0.70 -27.49 -0.09
CA LYS A 194 -1.50 -27.88 -1.24
C LYS A 194 -1.30 -26.86 -2.34
N ASP A 195 -1.06 -27.34 -3.55
CA ASP A 195 -0.94 -26.50 -4.74
C ASP A 195 -2.22 -25.68 -4.93
N TRP A 196 -2.05 -24.37 -5.03
CA TRP A 196 -3.14 -23.44 -5.29
C TRP A 196 -3.13 -23.10 -6.78
N GLU A 197 -4.22 -23.34 -7.48
CA GLU A 197 -4.35 -23.06 -8.91
C GLU A 197 -5.53 -22.12 -9.14
N ARG A 198 -5.32 -21.09 -9.96
CA ARG A 198 -6.39 -20.18 -10.38
C ARG A 198 -6.22 -19.79 -11.84
N ARG A 199 -7.30 -19.98 -12.60
CA ARG A 199 -7.42 -19.43 -13.95
C ARG A 199 -7.83 -17.98 -13.88
N LEU A 200 -7.06 -17.13 -14.53
CA LEU A 200 -7.29 -15.70 -14.62
C LEU A 200 -7.32 -15.30 -16.09
N LYS A 201 -8.39 -14.62 -16.49
CA LYS A 201 -8.44 -13.93 -17.77
C LYS A 201 -7.83 -12.54 -17.61
N VAL A 202 -6.63 -12.37 -18.13
CA VAL A 202 -5.89 -11.11 -18.12
C VAL A 202 -6.35 -10.28 -19.32
N SER A 203 -6.66 -9.01 -19.08
CA SER A 203 -7.00 -8.04 -20.13
C SER A 203 -5.93 -6.95 -20.16
N ALA A 204 -5.55 -6.52 -21.37
CA ALA A 204 -4.57 -5.46 -21.60
C ALA A 204 -4.84 -4.24 -20.70
N GLY A 205 -3.81 -3.77 -20.00
CA GLY A 205 -3.87 -2.55 -19.17
C GLY A 205 -4.55 -2.69 -17.80
N ASN A 206 -5.09 -3.86 -17.43
CA ASN A 206 -5.66 -4.08 -16.10
C ASN A 206 -4.63 -4.69 -15.14
N ASN A 207 -4.30 -3.96 -14.08
CA ASN A 207 -3.49 -4.50 -13.00
C ASN A 207 -4.35 -5.44 -12.14
N VAL A 208 -3.91 -6.68 -11.95
CA VAL A 208 -4.63 -7.67 -11.15
C VAL A 208 -3.81 -8.01 -9.92
N HIS A 209 -4.41 -7.97 -8.74
CA HIS A 209 -3.78 -8.40 -7.51
C HIS A 209 -4.39 -9.74 -7.06
N LEU A 210 -3.53 -10.73 -6.80
CA LEU A 210 -3.92 -12.07 -6.35
C LEU A 210 -3.22 -12.42 -5.04
N SER A 211 -4.02 -12.76 -4.04
CA SER A 211 -3.56 -13.38 -2.80
C SER A 211 -3.92 -14.86 -2.82
N ALA A 212 -2.91 -15.72 -2.64
CA ALA A 212 -3.07 -17.16 -2.54
C ALA A 212 -2.91 -17.63 -1.09
N ASP A 213 -4.00 -18.05 -0.47
CA ASP A 213 -3.97 -18.68 0.85
C ASP A 213 -3.71 -20.17 0.69
N LEU A 214 -2.53 -20.63 1.13
CA LEU A 214 -2.11 -22.02 0.98
C LEU A 214 -2.49 -22.84 2.21
N GLU A 215 -3.19 -23.94 1.99
CA GLU A 215 -3.51 -24.90 3.03
C GLU A 215 -2.36 -25.90 3.23
N LYS A 216 -1.99 -26.20 4.48
CA LYS A 216 -1.01 -27.26 4.75
C LYS A 216 -1.58 -28.61 4.37
N VAL A 217 -0.80 -29.43 3.67
CA VAL A 217 -1.17 -30.83 3.44
C VAL A 217 -0.98 -31.58 4.75
N ALA A 218 -2.07 -32.06 5.35
CA ALA A 218 -2.00 -32.93 6.51
C ALA A 218 -1.30 -34.23 6.10
N THR A 219 -0.15 -34.51 6.70
CA THR A 219 0.54 -35.80 6.56
C THR A 219 -0.29 -36.85 7.31
N PRO A 220 -0.67 -37.98 6.69
CA PRO A 220 -1.42 -39.05 7.36
C PRO A 220 -0.60 -39.75 8.46
#